data_AF-J3ND52-F1
#
_entry.id   AF-J3ND52-F1
#
_cell.length_a   1.000
_cell.length_b   1.000
_cell.length_c   1.000
_cell.angle_alpha   90.00
_cell.angle_beta   90.00
_cell.angle_gamma   90.00
#
_symmetry.space_group_name_H-M   'P 1'
#
loop_
_entity.id
_entity.type
_entity.pdbx_description
1 polymer ?
#
loop_
_entity_poly.entity_id
_entity_poly.type
_entity_poly.pdbx_seq_one_letter_code
_entity_poly.pdbx_strand_id
1 'polypeptide(L)'
;MAALLARRHPFRGSSEREQLGEILDVLGADDIKQWRGYRGQRLPGGCAPWSFLRSMFPPPLEAAIAGRPPLSEAGFEVLSGLLRCNPDKRLTAAQALPHPGVKETDSASLRHR
;
A
#
# COMPACT_ATOMS: atom_id res chain seq x y z
N MET A 1 5.75 6.60 -0.46
CA MET A 1 4.67 6.74 0.54
C MET A 1 4.77 5.68 1.64
N ALA A 2 4.54 4.38 1.36
CA ALA A 2 4.56 3.31 2.38
C ALA A 2 5.79 3.30 3.29
N ALA A 3 7.00 3.41 2.72
CA ALA A 3 8.23 3.38 3.52
C ALA A 3 8.36 4.57 4.48
N LEU A 4 7.85 5.75 4.09
CA LEU A 4 7.85 6.95 4.92
C LEU A 4 6.87 6.77 6.09
N LEU A 5 5.67 6.26 5.81
CA LEU A 5 4.64 5.99 6.81
C LEU A 5 5.10 4.91 7.81
N ALA A 6 5.63 3.79 7.31
CA ALA A 6 6.06 2.66 8.14
C ALA A 6 7.42 2.89 8.83
N ARG A 7 8.14 3.96 8.47
CA ARG A 7 9.53 4.25 8.92
C ARG A 7 10.52 3.11 8.66
N ARG A 8 10.20 2.23 7.70
CA ARG A 8 10.98 1.06 7.28
C ARG A 8 10.62 0.68 5.85
N HIS A 9 11.45 -0.12 5.18
CA HIS A 9 11.06 -0.69 3.90
C HIS A 9 9.98 -1.76 4.10
N PRO A 10 8.80 -1.62 3.46
CA PRO A 10 7.67 -2.52 3.67
C PRO A 10 7.84 -3.87 2.95
N PHE A 11 8.74 -3.95 1.97
CA PHE A 11 9.04 -5.15 1.20
C PHE A 11 10.56 -5.34 1.19
N ARG A 12 11.05 -6.51 1.62
CA ARG A 12 12.49 -6.80 1.71
C ARG A 12 12.79 -8.23 1.30
N GLY A 13 12.79 -8.49 -0.01
CA GLY A 13 13.34 -9.73 -0.56
C GLY A 13 14.84 -9.62 -0.87
N SER A 14 15.57 -10.72 -0.75
CA SER A 14 17.00 -10.81 -1.11
C SER A 14 17.22 -11.25 -2.57
N SER A 15 16.16 -11.71 -3.25
CA SER A 15 16.12 -12.04 -4.68
C SER A 15 14.85 -11.47 -5.34
N GLU A 16 14.77 -11.44 -6.67
CA GLU A 16 13.56 -11.01 -7.38
C GLU A 16 12.33 -11.84 -7.00
N ARG A 17 12.51 -13.15 -6.84
CA ARG A 17 11.44 -14.08 -6.45
C ARG A 17 10.99 -13.85 -5.02
N GLU A 18 11.92 -13.65 -4.10
CA GLU A 18 11.60 -13.30 -2.70
C GLU A 18 10.93 -11.93 -2.63
N GLN A 19 11.43 -10.94 -3.36
CA GLN A 19 10.85 -9.60 -3.38
C GLN A 19 9.40 -9.64 -3.89
N LEU A 20 9.14 -10.43 -4.94
CA LEU A 20 7.77 -10.65 -5.42
C LEU A 20 6.91 -11.35 -4.37
N GLY A 21 7.47 -12.32 -3.62
CA GLY A 21 6.80 -12.97 -2.50
C GLY A 21 6.39 -11.97 -1.42
N GLU A 22 7.33 -11.16 -0.93
CA GLU A 22 7.08 -10.12 0.09
C GLU A 22 5.99 -9.12 -0.34
N ILE A 23 5.99 -8.73 -1.61
CA ILE A 23 4.97 -7.84 -2.18
C ILE A 23 3.60 -8.53 -2.16
N LEU A 24 3.50 -9.77 -2.62
CA LEU A 24 2.25 -10.51 -2.71
C LEU A 24 1.71 -10.96 -1.35
N ASP A 25 2.58 -11.21 -0.38
CA ASP A 25 2.18 -11.56 0.99
C ASP A 25 1.48 -10.38 1.68
N VAL A 26 1.84 -9.16 1.33
CA VAL A 26 1.18 -7.94 1.84
C VAL A 26 -0.03 -7.56 0.99
N LEU A 27 0.07 -7.60 -0.34
CA LEU A 27 -0.93 -7.02 -1.24
C LEU A 27 -1.97 -8.03 -1.72
N GLY A 28 -1.70 -9.32 -1.56
CA GLY A 28 -2.53 -10.40 -2.08
C GLY A 28 -2.25 -10.69 -3.56
N ALA A 29 -2.59 -11.92 -3.96
CA ALA A 29 -2.36 -12.43 -5.31
C ALA A 29 -3.58 -12.35 -6.24
N ASP A 30 -4.78 -12.01 -5.75
CA ASP A 30 -5.98 -12.04 -6.61
C ASP A 30 -6.07 -10.85 -7.58
N ASP A 31 -5.56 -9.68 -7.21
CA ASP A 31 -5.60 -8.51 -8.08
C ASP A 31 -4.76 -8.74 -9.35
N ILE A 32 -3.55 -9.32 -9.22
CA ILE A 32 -2.67 -9.63 -10.36
C ILE A 32 -3.26 -10.70 -11.29
N LYS A 33 -4.02 -11.67 -10.78
CA LYS A 33 -4.70 -12.68 -11.62
C LYS A 33 -5.76 -12.07 -12.54
N GLN A 34 -6.30 -10.91 -12.18
CA GLN A 34 -7.29 -10.17 -12.97
C GLN A 34 -6.66 -9.20 -13.97
N TRP A 35 -5.33 -9.06 -13.99
CA TRP A 35 -4.63 -8.20 -14.93
C TRP A 35 -4.64 -8.83 -16.33
N ARG A 36 -5.13 -8.10 -17.35
CA ARG A 36 -5.22 -8.62 -18.72
C ARG A 36 -3.85 -9.00 -19.30
N GLY A 37 -2.78 -8.33 -18.86
CA GLY A 37 -1.40 -8.63 -19.27
C GLY A 37 -0.77 -9.82 -18.54
N TYR A 38 -1.42 -10.36 -17.50
CA TYR A 38 -0.90 -11.47 -16.73
C TYR A 38 -1.05 -12.79 -17.52
N ARG A 39 0.10 -13.38 -17.89
CA ARG A 39 0.15 -14.60 -18.71
C ARG A 39 0.11 -15.90 -17.90
N GLY A 40 -0.42 -15.88 -16.69
CA GLY A 40 -0.53 -17.09 -15.85
C GLY A 40 0.82 -17.63 -15.33
N GLN A 41 1.86 -16.80 -15.31
CA GLN A 41 3.18 -17.19 -14.79
C GLN A 41 3.04 -17.59 -13.31
N ARG A 42 3.66 -18.70 -12.90
CA ARG A 42 3.55 -19.19 -11.53
C ARG A 42 4.07 -18.15 -10.53
N LEU A 43 3.16 -17.60 -9.73
CA LEU A 43 3.50 -16.70 -8.64
C LEU A 43 4.26 -17.48 -7.54
N PRO A 44 5.07 -16.78 -6.71
CA PRO A 44 5.57 -17.35 -5.47
C PRO A 44 4.44 -18.06 -4.70
N GLY A 45 4.71 -19.27 -4.24
CA GLY A 45 3.75 -20.04 -3.46
C GLY A 45 3.62 -19.50 -2.04
N GLY A 46 2.47 -19.70 -1.40
CA GLY A 46 2.24 -19.27 -0.02
C GLY A 46 1.57 -17.89 0.12
N CYS A 47 1.45 -17.13 -0.96
CA CYS A 47 0.81 -15.81 -0.92
C CYS A 47 -0.70 -15.93 -0.74
N ALA A 48 -1.25 -15.08 0.13
CA ALA A 48 -2.69 -15.03 0.35
C ALA A 48 -3.46 -14.45 -0.85
N PRO A 49 -4.77 -14.73 -0.96
CA PRO A 49 -5.58 -14.21 -2.04
C PRO A 49 -5.81 -12.69 -1.91
N TRP A 50 -6.05 -12.22 -0.68
CA TRP A 50 -6.46 -10.85 -0.38
C TRP A 50 -5.34 -9.99 0.22
N SER A 51 -5.52 -8.67 0.19
CA SER A 51 -4.56 -7.71 0.73
C SER A 51 -4.59 -7.64 2.26
N PHE A 52 -3.40 -7.65 2.87
CA PHE A 52 -3.17 -7.37 4.28
C PHE A 52 -2.57 -5.99 4.54
N LEU A 53 -2.56 -5.10 3.53
CA LEU A 53 -1.98 -3.77 3.65
C LEU A 53 -2.56 -2.97 4.84
N ARG A 54 -3.85 -3.19 5.15
CA ARG A 54 -4.56 -2.58 6.29
C ARG A 54 -3.99 -3.01 7.64
N SER A 55 -3.45 -4.22 7.76
CA SER A 55 -2.73 -4.64 8.97
C SER A 55 -1.50 -3.77 9.19
N MET A 56 -0.74 -3.46 8.13
CA MET A 56 0.45 -2.61 8.26
C MET A 56 0.12 -1.14 8.55
N PHE A 57 -0.99 -0.64 8.01
CA PHE A 57 -1.45 0.74 8.15
C PHE A 57 -2.87 0.78 8.72
N PRO A 58 -3.03 0.53 10.03
CA PRO A 58 -4.33 0.49 10.67
C PRO A 58 -4.95 1.90 10.79
N PRO A 59 -6.27 2.00 10.98
CA PRO A 59 -6.95 3.25 11.25
C PRO A 59 -6.45 3.89 12.57
N PRO A 60 -6.61 5.20 12.77
CA PRO A 60 -5.94 5.93 13.85
C PRO A 60 -6.19 5.38 15.26
N LEU A 61 -7.41 4.92 15.53
CA LEU A 61 -7.77 4.36 16.84
C LEU A 61 -7.02 3.05 17.12
N GLU A 62 -6.96 2.15 16.14
CA GLU A 62 -6.21 0.89 16.26
C GLU A 62 -4.71 1.12 16.25
N ALA A 63 -4.23 2.09 15.46
CA ALA A 63 -2.83 2.46 15.40
C ALA A 63 -2.29 2.93 16.76
N ALA A 64 -3.07 3.71 17.50
CA ALA A 64 -2.73 4.17 18.84
C ALA A 64 -2.56 3.00 19.83
N ILE A 65 -3.42 1.98 19.74
CA ILE A 65 -3.36 0.79 20.60
C ILE A 65 -2.16 -0.09 20.21
N ALA A 66 -1.91 -0.26 18.91
CA ALA A 66 -0.88 -1.14 18.38
C ALA A 66 0.53 -0.51 18.35
N GLY A 67 0.67 0.77 18.72
CA GLY A 67 1.93 1.52 18.57
C GLY A 67 2.39 1.64 17.11
N ARG A 68 1.44 1.70 16.17
CA ARG A 68 1.70 1.78 14.73
C ARG A 68 1.46 3.20 14.21
N PRO A 69 2.05 3.58 13.06
CA PRO A 69 1.77 4.86 12.43
C PRO A 69 0.28 4.94 12.06
N PRO A 70 -0.46 5.96 12.52
CA PRO A 70 -1.86 6.13 12.13
C PRO A 70 -1.94 6.56 10.67
N LEU A 71 -2.88 5.99 9.93
CA LEU A 71 -3.21 6.44 8.58
C LEU A 71 -4.70 6.76 8.49
N SER A 72 -5.04 7.95 8.00
CA SER A 72 -6.43 8.32 7.74
C SER A 72 -7.02 7.41 6.66
N GLU A 73 -8.35 7.25 6.63
CA GLU A 73 -9.02 6.44 5.60
C GLU A 73 -8.66 6.94 4.19
N ALA A 74 -8.74 8.26 3.99
CA ALA A 74 -8.37 8.90 2.72
C ALA A 74 -6.89 8.67 2.36
N GLY A 75 -5.99 8.65 3.34
CA GLY A 75 -4.58 8.30 3.13
C GLY A 75 -4.39 6.83 2.74
N PHE A 76 -5.17 5.93 3.35
CA PHE A 76 -5.14 4.51 3.03
C PHE A 76 -5.70 4.21 1.65
N GLU A 77 -6.76 4.89 1.22
CA GLU A 77 -7.32 4.78 -0.13
C GLU A 77 -6.28 5.13 -1.21
N VAL A 78 -5.54 6.23 -1.02
CA VAL A 78 -4.43 6.59 -1.91
C VAL A 78 -3.36 5.52 -1.91
N LEU A 79 -2.91 5.10 -0.72
CA LEU A 79 -1.83 4.14 -0.58
C LEU A 79 -2.18 2.79 -1.21
N SER A 80 -3.36 2.26 -0.93
CA SER A 80 -3.86 1.00 -1.46
C SER A 80 -4.09 1.08 -2.98
N GLY A 81 -4.58 2.21 -3.49
CA GLY A 81 -4.70 2.46 -4.92
C GLY A 81 -3.36 2.50 -5.66
N LEU A 82 -2.35 3.14 -5.07
CA LEU A 82 -0.99 3.21 -5.64
C LEU A 82 -0.28 1.85 -5.64
N LEU A 83 -0.54 1.03 -4.62
CA LEU A 83 0.10 -0.28 -4.44
C LEU A 83 -0.70 -1.43 -5.04
N ARG A 84 -1.59 -1.19 -6.01
CA ARG A 84 -2.28 -2.31 -6.68
C ARG A 84 -1.33 -3.15 -7.53
N CYS A 85 -1.44 -4.47 -7.36
CA CYS A 85 -0.70 -5.44 -8.15
C CYS A 85 -1.16 -5.43 -9.61
N ASN A 86 -2.44 -5.16 -9.87
CA ASN A 86 -2.96 -4.97 -11.23
C ASN A 86 -2.68 -3.55 -11.72
N PRO A 87 -1.78 -3.35 -12.70
CA PRO A 87 -1.47 -2.02 -13.20
C PRO A 87 -2.66 -1.35 -13.90
N ASP A 88 -3.57 -2.11 -14.53
CA ASP A 88 -4.75 -1.55 -15.22
C ASP A 88 -5.71 -0.86 -14.25
N LYS A 89 -5.64 -1.21 -12.96
CA LYS A 89 -6.52 -0.69 -11.91
C LYS A 89 -5.78 0.21 -10.93
N ARG A 90 -4.46 0.40 -11.10
CA ARG A 90 -3.60 1.18 -10.20
C ARG A 90 -3.94 2.66 -10.30
N LEU A 91 -4.01 3.32 -9.16
CA LEU A 91 -4.26 4.76 -9.07
C LEU A 91 -3.13 5.51 -9.80
N THR A 92 -3.49 6.41 -10.71
CA THR A 92 -2.53 7.24 -11.43
C THR A 92 -2.11 8.45 -10.59
N ALA A 93 -0.94 9.03 -10.88
CA ALA A 93 -0.50 10.26 -10.20
C ALA A 93 -1.50 11.41 -10.36
N ALA A 94 -2.09 11.56 -11.55
CA ALA A 94 -3.10 12.59 -11.82
C ALA A 94 -4.38 12.41 -10.97
N GLN A 95 -4.74 11.17 -10.63
CA GLN A 95 -5.86 10.87 -9.74
C GLN A 95 -5.49 11.00 -8.25
N ALA A 96 -4.24 10.70 -7.89
CA ALA A 96 -3.75 10.76 -6.52
C ALA A 96 -3.56 12.22 -6.04
N LEU A 97 -3.00 13.10 -6.87
CA LEU A 97 -2.73 14.50 -6.52
C LEU A 97 -3.95 15.29 -5.99
N PRO A 98 -5.15 15.20 -6.61
CA PRO A 98 -6.31 15.91 -6.10
C PRO A 98 -6.94 15.26 -4.85
N HIS A 99 -6.52 14.05 -4.46
CA HIS A 99 -7.15 13.25 -3.41
C HIS A 99 -6.96 13.89 -2.02
N PRO A 100 -7.98 13.87 -1.13
CA PRO A 100 -7.88 14.44 0.22
C PRO A 100 -6.67 13.93 1.02
N GLY A 101 -6.38 12.62 0.93
CA GLY A 101 -5.23 12.00 1.61
C GLY A 101 -3.84 12.42 1.10
N VAL A 102 -3.75 13.14 -0.04
CA VAL A 102 -2.50 13.76 -0.52
C VAL A 102 -2.49 15.28 -0.23
N LYS A 103 -3.65 15.93 -0.29
CA LYS A 103 -3.80 17.36 -0.01
C LYS A 103 -3.69 17.75 1.46
N GLU A 104 -3.64 16.78 2.37
CA GLU A 104 -3.67 16.98 3.82
C GLU A 104 -2.41 17.63 4.44
N THR A 105 -1.52 18.24 3.64
CA THR A 105 -0.21 18.74 4.11
C THR A 105 0.08 20.24 3.93
N ASP A 106 -0.90 21.10 3.61
CA ASP A 106 -0.61 22.55 3.46
C ASP A 106 -1.24 23.47 4.53
N SER A 107 -2.07 23.00 5.46
CA SER A 107 -2.78 23.91 6.39
C SER A 107 -2.43 23.76 7.88
N ALA A 108 -1.83 22.64 8.32
CA ALA A 108 -1.60 22.38 9.75
C ALA A 108 -0.16 22.61 10.23
N SER A 109 0.85 22.61 9.34
CA SER A 109 2.26 22.69 9.75
C SER A 109 2.81 24.12 9.92
N LEU A 110 2.00 25.15 9.65
CA LEU A 110 2.42 26.57 9.70
C LEU A 110 1.92 27.34 10.94
N ARG A 111 1.29 26.68 11.92
CA ARG A 111 0.71 27.37 13.10
C ARG A 111 1.50 27.27 14.40
N HIS A 112 2.62 26.55 14.42
CA HIS A 112 3.51 26.52 15.59
C HIS A 112 4.98 26.55 15.14
N ARG A 113 5.47 27.74 14.80
CA ARG A 113 6.87 28.14 14.95
C ARG A 113 6.90 29.52 15.60
#